data_AF-A0A937KK19-F1
#
_entry.id   AF-A0A937KK19-F1
#
_cell.length_a   1.000
_cell.length_b   1.000
_cell.length_c   1.000
_cell.angle_alpha   90.00
_cell.angle_beta   90.00
_cell.angle_gamma   90.00
#
_symmetry.space_group_name_H-M   'P 1'
#
loop_
_entity.id
_entity.type
_entity.pdbx_description
1 polymer ?
#
loop_
_entity_poly.entity_id
_entity_poly.type
_entity_poly.pdbx_seq_one_letter_code
_entity_poly.pdbx_strand_id
1 'polypeptide(L)' 'TRDTASISLWMYILFTAGIACWLAYGLIIGDAPMTAANAITLVLATIILVTKVRNG' A
#
# COMPACT_ATOMS: atom_id res chain seq x y z
N THR A 1 -27.11 -7.06 -4.68
CA THR A 1 -26.05 -8.06 -4.90
C THR A 1 -24.72 -7.36 -4.79
N ARG A 2 -23.97 -7.66 -3.73
CA ARG A 2 -22.79 -6.93 -3.26
C ARG A 2 -21.59 -7.25 -4.15
N ASP A 3 -21.53 -6.63 -5.32
CA ASP A 3 -20.36 -6.69 -6.20
C ASP A 3 -19.23 -5.82 -5.65
N THR A 4 -18.61 -6.26 -4.57
CA THR A 4 -17.31 -5.75 -4.09
C THR A 4 -16.13 -6.56 -4.63
N ALA A 5 -16.41 -7.56 -5.49
CA ALA A 5 -15.44 -8.38 -6.19
C ALA A 5 -14.74 -7.65 -7.35
N SER A 6 -15.29 -6.51 -7.81
CA SER A 6 -14.85 -5.80 -9.01
C SER A 6 -13.89 -4.63 -8.77
N ILE A 7 -13.68 -4.19 -7.52
CA ILE A 7 -12.50 -3.36 -7.20
C ILE A 7 -11.35 -4.33 -6.94
N SER A 8 -10.53 -4.47 -7.98
CA SER A 8 -9.47 -5.46 -8.09
C SER A 8 -8.60 -5.49 -6.83
N LEU A 9 -8.63 -6.60 -6.10
CA LEU A 9 -7.72 -6.85 -4.97
C LEU A 9 -6.25 -6.65 -5.41
N TRP A 10 -5.98 -6.95 -6.68
CA TRP A 10 -4.72 -6.66 -7.36
C TRP A 10 -4.31 -5.19 -7.31
N MET A 11 -5.24 -4.23 -7.41
CA MET A 11 -4.93 -2.81 -7.31
C MET A 11 -4.31 -2.48 -5.94
N TYR A 12 -4.91 -2.99 -4.87
CA TYR A 12 -4.40 -2.76 -3.51
C TYR A 12 -3.06 -3.45 -3.28
N ILE A 13 -2.87 -4.65 -3.82
CA ILE A 13 -1.58 -5.36 -3.78
C ILE A 13 -0.50 -4.57 -4.53
N LEU A 14 -0.76 -4.20 -5.79
CA LEU A 14 0.17 -3.42 -6.62
C LEU A 14 0.49 -2.06 -6.00
N PHE A 15 -0.52 -1.37 -5.44
CA PHE A 15 -0.33 -0.10 -4.75
C PHE A 15 0.56 -0.25 -3.51
N THR A 16 0.28 -1.26 -2.67
CA THR A 16 1.08 -1.53 -1.46
C THR A 16 2.52 -1.92 -1.82
N ALA A 17 2.70 -2.75 -2.84
CA ALA A 17 4.03 -3.14 -3.34
C ALA A 17 4.78 -1.93 -3.93
N GLY A 18 4.10 -1.07 -4.69
CA GLY A 18 4.68 0.16 -5.23
C GLY A 18 5.17 1.11 -4.15
N ILE A 19 4.39 1.32 -3.09
CA ILE A 19 4.80 2.15 -1.94
C ILE A 19 5.96 1.52 -1.18
N ALA A 20 5.97 0.19 -1.01
CA ALA A 20 7.10 -0.51 -0.39
C ALA A 20 8.40 -0.31 -1.19
N CYS A 21 8.34 -0.40 -2.52
CA CYS A 21 9.48 -0.10 -3.39
C CYS A 21 9.92 1.38 -3.30
N TRP A 22 8.97 2.33 -3.27
CA TRP A 22 9.27 3.75 -3.10
C TRP A 22 9.91 4.07 -1.75
N LEU A 23 9.48 3.38 -0.69
CA LEU A 23 10.09 3.50 0.63
C LEU A 23 11.53 2.98 0.63
N ALA A 24 11.78 1.81 0.03
CA ALA A 24 13.13 1.29 -0.14
C ALA A 24 14.02 2.24 -0.95
N TYR A 25 13.47 2.85 -2.01
CA TYR A 25 14.18 3.85 -2.80
C TYR A 25 14.49 5.13 -2.01
N GLY A 26 13.54 5.63 -1.22
CA GLY A 26 13.76 6.79 -0.34
C GLY A 26 14.86 6.55 0.70
N LEU A 27 14.95 5.33 1.23
CA LEU A 27 16.04 4.93 2.13
C LEU A 27 17.41 4.92 1.42
N ILE A 28 17.47 4.51 0.15
CA ILE A 28 18.72 4.50 -0.63
C ILE A 28 19.21 5.93 -0.93
N ILE A 29 18.30 6.85 -1.25
CA ILE A 29 18.63 8.26 -1.53
C ILE A 29 18.87 9.07 -0.26
N GLY A 30 18.40 8.60 0.90
CA GLY A 30 18.44 9.37 2.15
C GLY A 30 17.43 10.52 2.17
N ASP A 31 16.37 10.45 1.37
CA ASP A 31 15.30 11.45 1.34
C ASP A 31 14.34 11.20 2.52
N ALA A 32 14.58 11.92 3.62
CA ALA A 32 13.78 11.85 4.83
C ALA A 32 12.29 12.17 4.61
N PRO A 33 11.88 13.26 3.94
CA PRO A 33 10.47 13.56 3.73
C PRO A 33 9.76 12.53 2.87
N MET A 34 10.39 12.04 1.79
CA MET A 34 9.79 10.99 0.96
C MET A 34 9.64 9.65 1.70
N THR A 35 10.64 9.29 2.50
CA THR A 35 10.61 8.06 3.31
C THR A 35 9.51 8.13 4.38
N ALA A 36 9.40 9.26 5.10
CA ALA A 36 8.39 9.44 6.13
C ALA A 36 6.96 9.40 5.56
N ALA A 37 6.72 10.07 4.43
CA ALA A 37 5.42 10.07 3.78
C ALA A 37 5.02 8.66 3.28
N ASN A 38 5.94 7.95 2.62
CA ASN A 38 5.68 6.59 2.14
C ASN A 38 5.51 5.59 3.29
N ALA A 39 6.17 5.78 4.44
CA ALA A 39 6.00 4.92 5.61
C ALA A 39 4.58 4.99 6.18
N ILE A 40 4.07 6.21 6.36
CA ILE A 40 2.70 6.43 6.84
C ILE A 40 1.70 5.84 5.83
N THR A 41 1.94 6.07 4.54
CA THR A 41 1.05 5.57 3.49
C THR A 41 1.08 4.03 3.40
N LEU A 42 2.23 3.40 3.60
CA LEU A 42 2.38 1.95 3.64
C LEU A 42 1.56 1.34 4.78
N VAL A 43 1.61 1.93 5.98
CA VAL A 43 0.83 1.46 7.14
C VAL A 43 -0.67 1.48 6.82
N LEU A 44 -1.17 2.60 6.27
CA LEU A 44 -2.57 2.74 5.88
C LEU A 44 -2.96 1.74 4.77
N ALA A 45 -2.12 1.60 3.74
CA ALA A 45 -2.35 0.66 2.64
C ALA A 45 -2.41 -0.79 3.14
N THR A 46 -1.53 -1.17 4.08
CA THR A 46 -1.51 -2.52 4.66
C THR A 46 -2.77 -2.81 5.47
N ILE A 47 -3.27 -1.84 6.25
CA ILE A 47 -4.53 -1.99 7.00
C ILE A 47 -5.71 -2.22 6.05
N ILE A 48 -5.79 -1.45 4.97
CA ILE A 48 -6.84 -1.58 3.95
C ILE A 48 -6.75 -2.95 3.27
N LEU A 49 -5.53 -3.38 2.89
CA LEU A 49 -5.29 -4.66 2.25
C LEU A 49 -5.69 -5.83 3.16
N VAL A 50 -5.27 -5.82 4.44
CA VAL A 50 -5.62 -6.85 5.43
C VAL A 50 -7.13 -6.91 5.64
N THR A 51 -7.80 -5.75 5.76
CA THR A 51 -9.25 -5.69 5.93
C THR A 51 -9.98 -6.23 4.69
N LYS A 52 -9.49 -5.92 3.48
CA LYS A 52 -10.04 -6.42 2.22
C LYS A 52 -9.84 -7.93 2.07
N VAL A 53 -8.67 -8.47 2.46
CA VAL A 53 -8.40 -9.92 2.43
C VAL A 53 -9.22 -10.67 3.48
N ARG A 54 -9.44 -10.07 4.66
CA ARG A 54 -10.21 -10.72 5.75
C ARG A 54 -11.73 -10.70 5.54
N ASN A 55 -12.25 -9.66 4.88
CA ASN A 55 -13.68 -9.50 4.59
C ASN A 55 -14.06 -9.90 3.16
N GLY A 56 -13.10 -10.34 2.36
CA GLY A 56 -13.26 -10.77 0.96
C GLY A 56 -13.52 -12.25 0.82
#